data_AF-A0A7L7KUS7-F1
#
_entry.id   AF-A0A7L7KUS7-F1
#
_cell.length_a   1.000
_cell.length_b   1.000
_cell.length_c   1.000
_cell.angle_alpha   90.00
_cell.angle_beta   90.00
_cell.angle_gamma   90.00
#
_symmetry.space_group_name_H-M   'P 1'
#
loop_
_entity.id
_entity.type
_entity.pdbx_description
1 polymer ?
#
loop_
_entity_poly.entity_id
_entity_poly.type
_entity_poly.pdbx_seq_one_letter_code
_entity_poly.pdbx_strand_id
1 'polypeptide(L)'
;MFITLSQNMKTINAITIPEVDITSWEDTVVQGEYYYKDQIGATVEVTITDGTITDIRFIEHLYGLGGKAEVIIDDIIAQQTLQVDDVAGATTSSHVIKLAILNALEEE
;
A
#
# COMPACT_ATOMS: atom_id res chain seq x y z
N MET A 1 17.81 -12.29 -18.87
CA MET A 1 18.34 -11.75 -17.59
C MET A 1 17.43 -12.24 -16.48
N PHE A 2 17.89 -13.16 -15.62
CA PHE A 2 17.10 -13.63 -14.48
C PHE A 2 17.32 -12.66 -13.31
N ILE A 3 16.39 -11.71 -13.11
CA ILE A 3 16.40 -10.86 -11.91
C ILE A 3 15.80 -11.69 -10.77
N THR A 4 16.51 -11.78 -9.65
CA THR A 4 16.07 -12.58 -8.49
C THR A 4 14.98 -11.85 -7.71
N LEU A 5 14.13 -12.61 -6.99
CA LEU A 5 13.09 -12.05 -6.13
C LEU A 5 13.65 -11.04 -5.11
N SER A 6 14.85 -11.31 -4.57
CA SER A 6 15.56 -10.38 -3.69
C SER A 6 15.97 -9.05 -4.34
N GLN A 7 16.27 -9.03 -5.64
CA GLN A 7 16.54 -7.78 -6.36
C GLN A 7 15.25 -6.99 -6.58
N ASN A 8 14.15 -7.67 -6.94
CA ASN A 8 12.83 -7.06 -7.07
C ASN A 8 12.39 -6.38 -5.76
N MET A 9 12.56 -7.05 -4.62
CA MET A 9 12.26 -6.48 -3.29
C MET A 9 13.06 -5.20 -3.00
N LYS A 10 14.36 -5.18 -3.36
CA LYS A 10 15.19 -3.97 -3.21
C LYS A 10 14.71 -2.82 -4.09
N THR A 11 14.25 -3.10 -5.30
CA THR A 11 13.70 -2.08 -6.19
C THR A 11 12.42 -1.48 -5.62
N ILE A 12 11.52 -2.32 -5.08
CA ILE A 12 10.27 -1.85 -4.46
C ILE A 12 10.57 -0.98 -3.23
N ASN A 13 11.46 -1.43 -2.35
CA ASN A 13 11.81 -0.70 -1.12
C ASN A 13 12.56 0.63 -1.38
N ALA A 14 12.98 0.90 -2.62
CA ALA A 14 13.63 2.15 -3.00
C ALA A 14 12.62 3.19 -3.54
N ILE A 15 11.34 2.82 -3.68
CA ILE A 15 10.29 3.72 -4.15
C ILE A 15 9.88 4.61 -2.97
N THR A 16 10.00 5.92 -3.17
CA THR A 16 9.50 6.90 -2.20
C THR A 16 8.00 7.00 -2.28
N ILE A 17 7.33 6.95 -1.14
CA ILE A 17 5.90 7.20 -1.01
C ILE A 17 5.73 8.69 -0.64
N PRO A 18 5.01 9.50 -1.43
CA PRO A 18 4.75 10.88 -1.10
C PRO A 18 3.71 11.01 0.01
N GLU A 19 3.56 12.23 0.53
CA GLU A 19 2.40 12.61 1.34
C GLU A 19 1.23 12.94 0.41
N VAL A 20 0.03 12.52 0.78
CA VAL A 20 -1.19 12.71 0.00
C VAL A 20 -2.19 13.48 0.85
N ASP A 21 -2.75 14.56 0.29
CA ASP A 21 -3.81 15.32 0.92
C ASP A 21 -5.17 14.90 0.36
N ILE A 22 -6.00 14.31 1.20
CA ILE A 22 -7.35 13.84 0.87
C ILE A 22 -8.44 14.65 1.58
N THR A 23 -8.10 15.74 2.26
CA THR A 23 -9.01 16.47 3.15
C THR A 23 -10.22 17.09 2.43
N SER A 24 -10.11 17.30 1.11
CA SER A 24 -11.19 17.84 0.28
C SER A 24 -11.96 16.79 -0.51
N TRP A 25 -11.70 15.50 -0.31
CA TRP A 25 -12.34 14.43 -1.06
C TRP A 25 -13.77 14.20 -0.57
N GLU A 26 -14.66 13.91 -1.53
CA GLU A 26 -16.03 13.47 -1.23
C GLU A 26 -16.04 12.01 -0.77
N ASP A 27 -17.16 11.59 -0.17
CA ASP A 27 -17.38 10.20 0.23
C ASP A 27 -17.31 9.28 -0.99
N THR A 28 -16.28 8.44 -1.04
CA THR A 28 -16.02 7.55 -2.19
C THR A 28 -15.35 6.25 -1.76
N VAL A 29 -15.41 5.26 -2.65
CA VAL A 29 -14.70 4.00 -2.52
C VAL A 29 -13.86 3.83 -3.77
N VAL A 30 -12.54 3.84 -3.61
CA VAL A 30 -11.58 3.73 -4.70
C VAL A 30 -10.76 2.46 -4.55
N GLN A 31 -10.37 1.86 -5.67
CA GLN A 31 -9.54 0.67 -5.70
C GLN A 31 -8.16 1.02 -6.21
N GLY A 32 -7.12 0.49 -5.59
CA GLY A 32 -5.76 0.63 -6.09
C GLY A 32 -5.01 -0.69 -6.04
N GLU A 33 -4.07 -0.83 -6.98
CA GLU A 33 -3.22 -2.00 -7.07
C GLU A 33 -1.77 -1.64 -7.34
N TYR A 34 -0.87 -2.45 -6.80
CA TYR A 34 0.54 -2.39 -7.14
C TYR A 34 1.06 -3.81 -7.29
N TYR A 35 1.60 -4.13 -8.46
CA TYR A 35 2.25 -5.41 -8.74
C TYR A 35 3.63 -5.20 -9.33
N TYR A 36 4.58 -6.01 -8.87
CA TYR A 36 5.92 -6.03 -9.40
C TYR A 36 6.26 -7.42 -9.93
N LYS A 37 6.27 -7.55 -11.26
CA LYS A 37 6.59 -8.77 -12.01
C LYS A 37 5.79 -10.00 -11.55
N ASP A 38 4.53 -9.80 -11.16
CA ASP A 38 3.60 -10.86 -10.74
C ASP A 38 4.10 -11.74 -9.58
N GLN A 39 5.10 -11.26 -8.81
CA GLN A 39 5.72 -12.00 -7.71
C GLN A 39 5.44 -11.39 -6.34
N ILE A 40 5.18 -10.08 -6.33
CA ILE A 40 4.88 -9.30 -5.14
C ILE A 40 3.85 -8.27 -5.56
N GLY A 41 2.77 -8.15 -4.81
CA GLY A 41 1.73 -7.19 -5.13
C GLY A 41 0.60 -7.17 -4.11
N ALA A 42 -0.25 -6.17 -4.22
CA ALA A 42 -1.47 -6.06 -3.45
C ALA A 42 -2.53 -5.30 -4.24
N THR A 43 -3.77 -5.66 -4.02
CA THR A 43 -4.95 -4.90 -4.44
C THR A 43 -5.76 -4.57 -3.19
N VAL A 44 -6.10 -3.30 -3.06
CA VAL A 44 -6.84 -2.75 -1.92
C VAL A 44 -8.03 -1.93 -2.39
N GLU A 45 -9.06 -1.90 -1.57
CA GLU A 45 -10.21 -1.02 -1.66
C GLU A 45 -10.14 -0.04 -0.49
N VAL A 46 -10.13 1.26 -0.78
CA VAL A 46 -9.98 2.34 0.20
C VAL A 46 -11.31 3.10 0.27
N THR A 47 -11.88 3.17 1.46
CA THR A 47 -13.09 3.95 1.72
C THR A 47 -12.71 5.29 2.31
N ILE A 48 -13.19 6.36 1.69
CA ILE A 48 -13.00 7.74 2.13
C ILE A 48 -14.35 8.29 2.56
N THR A 49 -14.39 8.95 3.71
CA THR A 49 -15.58 9.62 4.23
C THR A 49 -15.16 10.92 4.88
N ASP A 50 -15.83 12.02 4.53
CA ASP A 50 -15.55 13.37 5.05
C ASP A 50 -14.04 13.74 4.97
N GLY A 51 -13.38 13.41 3.86
CA GLY A 51 -11.96 13.67 3.64
C GLY A 51 -11.00 12.86 4.53
N THR A 52 -11.43 11.69 5.04
CA THR A 52 -10.63 10.78 5.86
C THR A 52 -10.73 9.34 5.37
N ILE A 53 -9.65 8.57 5.52
CA ILE A 53 -9.66 7.12 5.27
C ILE A 53 -10.36 6.43 6.43
N THR A 54 -11.49 5.77 6.16
CA THR A 54 -12.30 5.10 7.19
C THR A 54 -12.18 3.58 7.15
N ASP A 55 -11.83 3.00 6.00
CA ASP A 55 -11.60 1.57 5.84
C ASP A 55 -10.60 1.30 4.73
N ILE A 56 -9.79 0.24 4.88
CA ILE A 56 -8.96 -0.30 3.80
C ILE A 56 -9.10 -1.82 3.81
N ARG A 57 -9.59 -2.36 2.71
CA ARG A 57 -9.88 -3.79 2.58
C ARG A 57 -9.01 -4.45 1.53
N PHE A 58 -8.42 -5.59 1.87
CA PHE A 58 -7.64 -6.37 0.92
C PHE A 58 -8.53 -7.16 -0.03
N ILE A 59 -8.27 -7.02 -1.33
CA ILE A 59 -8.79 -7.91 -2.37
C ILE A 59 -7.77 -9.02 -2.62
N GLU A 60 -6.48 -8.66 -2.73
CA GLU A 60 -5.38 -9.61 -2.87
C GLU A 60 -4.11 -9.09 -2.18
N HIS A 61 -3.26 -10.01 -1.70
CA HIS A 61 -1.92 -9.68 -1.22
C HIS A 61 -0.93 -10.84 -1.46
N LEU A 62 0.07 -10.57 -2.30
CA LEU A 62 1.17 -11.45 -2.66
C LEU A 62 2.48 -10.94 -2.03
N TYR A 63 2.98 -11.64 -1.01
CA TYR A 63 4.03 -11.15 -0.10
C TYR A 63 5.47 -11.62 -0.41
N GLY A 64 5.68 -12.38 -1.50
CA GLY A 64 7.00 -12.85 -1.90
C GLY A 64 7.73 -13.68 -0.83
N LEU A 65 8.96 -13.26 -0.46
CA LEU A 65 9.78 -13.91 0.59
C LEU A 65 9.54 -13.36 2.00
N GLY A 66 8.72 -12.32 2.15
CA GLY A 66 8.46 -11.67 3.43
C GLY A 66 7.30 -12.29 4.21
N GLY A 67 6.87 -11.60 5.27
CA GLY A 67 5.61 -11.86 5.96
C GLY A 67 4.46 -10.99 5.45
N LYS A 68 3.27 -11.23 5.98
CA LYS A 68 2.12 -10.35 5.78
C LYS A 68 2.28 -9.06 6.60
N ALA A 69 2.05 -7.92 5.98
CA ALA A 69 2.06 -6.60 6.62
C ALA A 69 0.65 -5.98 6.72
N GLU A 70 -0.41 -6.79 6.67
CA GLU A 70 -1.81 -6.32 6.68
C GLU A 70 -2.16 -5.48 7.92
N VAL A 71 -1.43 -5.67 9.03
CA VAL A 71 -1.57 -4.89 10.27
C VAL A 71 -1.21 -3.40 10.12
N ILE A 72 -0.50 -3.02 9.05
CA ILE A 72 -0.11 -1.63 8.81
C ILE A 72 -1.32 -0.73 8.51
N ILE A 73 -2.45 -1.32 8.12
CA ILE A 73 -3.69 -0.62 7.83
C ILE A 73 -4.21 0.11 9.06
N ASP A 74 -4.12 -0.50 10.25
CA ASP A 74 -4.59 0.10 11.49
C ASP A 74 -3.83 1.42 11.79
N ASP A 75 -2.51 1.42 11.55
CA ASP A 75 -1.68 2.59 11.73
C ASP A 75 -1.98 3.68 10.68
N ILE A 76 -2.20 3.29 9.42
CA ILE A 76 -2.54 4.22 8.33
C ILE A 76 -3.86 4.92 8.62
N ILE A 77 -4.89 4.16 9.04
CA ILE A 77 -6.20 4.73 9.38
C ILE A 77 -6.09 5.59 10.65
N ALA A 78 -5.35 5.16 11.67
CA ALA A 78 -5.20 5.93 12.90
C ALA A 78 -4.44 7.26 12.68
N GLN A 79 -3.43 7.26 11.81
CA GLN A 79 -2.56 8.41 11.58
C GLN A 79 -2.95 9.23 10.34
N GLN A 80 -3.87 8.73 9.51
CA GLN A 80 -4.30 9.35 8.25
C GLN A 80 -3.12 9.67 7.32
N THR A 81 -2.12 8.78 7.27
CA THR A 81 -0.93 8.96 6.44
C THR A 81 -0.35 7.63 6.00
N LEU A 82 0.28 7.62 4.82
CA LEU A 82 1.05 6.47 4.33
C LEU A 82 2.48 6.43 4.90
N GLN A 83 2.91 7.49 5.61
CA GLN A 83 4.25 7.64 6.19
C GLN A 83 4.42 6.93 7.54
N VAL A 84 3.71 5.83 7.75
CA VAL A 84 3.85 4.99 8.96
C VAL A 84 5.07 4.08 8.86
N ASP A 85 5.55 3.55 9.98
CA ASP A 85 6.68 2.61 9.96
C ASP A 85 6.33 1.29 9.27
N ASP A 86 7.32 0.67 8.63
CA ASP A 86 7.16 -0.66 8.04
C ASP A 86 7.15 -1.76 9.10
N VAL A 87 6.36 -2.81 8.85
CA VAL A 87 6.29 -3.99 9.71
C VAL A 87 7.61 -4.77 9.64
N ALA A 88 8.23 -5.01 10.80
CA ALA A 88 9.48 -5.75 10.91
C ALA A 88 9.35 -7.16 10.30
N GLY A 89 10.26 -7.53 9.39
CA GLY A 89 10.20 -8.81 8.66
C GLY A 89 9.21 -8.84 7.49
N ALA A 90 8.46 -7.77 7.26
CA ALA A 90 7.50 -7.61 6.18
C ALA A 90 7.61 -6.23 5.49
N THR A 91 8.83 -5.69 5.42
CA THR A 91 9.13 -4.36 4.84
C THR A 91 8.63 -4.21 3.41
N THR A 92 8.91 -5.18 2.54
CA THR A 92 8.46 -5.09 1.14
C THR A 92 6.95 -5.19 1.02
N SER A 93 6.29 -6.04 1.82
CA SER A 93 4.83 -6.06 1.88
C SER A 93 4.27 -4.72 2.39
N SER A 94 4.89 -4.11 3.39
CA SER A 94 4.48 -2.80 3.91
C SER A 94 4.54 -1.73 2.82
N HIS A 95 5.63 -1.68 2.06
CA HIS A 95 5.76 -0.78 0.90
C HIS A 95 4.75 -1.06 -0.20
N VAL A 96 4.53 -2.33 -0.58
CA VAL A 96 3.56 -2.69 -1.62
C VAL A 96 2.14 -2.30 -1.23
N ILE A 97 1.74 -2.52 0.02
CA ILE A 97 0.43 -2.11 0.53
C ILE A 97 0.28 -0.59 0.44
N LYS A 98 1.27 0.17 0.91
CA LYS A 98 1.27 1.64 0.81
C LYS A 98 1.21 2.14 -0.63
N LEU A 99 1.92 1.49 -1.56
CA LEU A 99 1.89 1.83 -2.99
C LEU A 99 0.54 1.52 -3.63
N ALA A 100 -0.10 0.41 -3.24
CA ALA A 100 -1.44 0.08 -3.73
C ALA A 100 -2.47 1.11 -3.22
N ILE A 101 -2.37 1.53 -1.95
CA ILE A 101 -3.21 2.60 -1.40
C ILE A 101 -2.92 3.93 -2.10
N LEU A 102 -1.64 4.29 -2.28
CA LEU A 102 -1.24 5.50 -3.00
C LEU A 102 -1.87 5.54 -4.39
N ASN A 103 -1.78 4.46 -5.16
CA ASN A 103 -2.39 4.38 -6.48
C ASN A 103 -3.92 4.56 -6.41
N ALA A 104 -4.60 4.01 -5.39
CA ALA A 104 -6.02 4.24 -5.17
C ALA A 104 -6.34 5.73 -4.96
N LEU A 105 -5.45 6.46 -4.26
CA LEU A 105 -5.60 7.88 -3.94
C LEU A 105 -5.10 8.82 -5.07
N GLU A 106 -4.39 8.30 -6.08
CA GLU A 106 -3.92 9.10 -7.23
C GLU A 106 -4.85 8.99 -8.45
N GLU A 107 -5.81 8.05 -8.46
CA GLU A 107 -6.74 7.85 -9.57
C GLU A 107 -7.94 8.83 -9.60
N GLU A 108 -8.03 9.77 -8.65
CA GLU A 108 -9.07 10.82 -8.55
C GLU A 108 -8.63 12.16 -9.18
#